data_AF-A0A5C7TQ03-F1
#
_entry.id   AF-A0A5C7TQ03-F1
#
_cell.length_a   1.000
_cell.length_b   1.000
_cell.length_c   1.000
_cell.angle_alpha   90.00
_cell.angle_beta   90.00
_cell.angle_gamma   90.00
#
_symmetry.space_group_name_H-M   'P 1'
#
loop_
_entity.id
_entity.type
_entity.pdbx_description
1 polymer ?
#
loop_
_entity_poly.entity_id
_entity_poly.type
_entity_poly.pdbx_seq_one_letter_code
_entity_poly.pdbx_strand_id
1 'polypeptide(L)'
;MSQHGNRHKLPPNPTLKDINWYKKQINWGELPPFYHMVSQSLGESEGMLTHGFDTAVKKIIDKRNWNLQLLGGYIDDNQEIHCDNKPRIALYQVFSERGFELHAIPYAKDQEIDQYVKGNRLMEFNLWDPVSMRLLLRVNQLHKFIGYYFEHGDDADFALILHAHKTVHKVIQFMQQHVNVQKVEGVTIKAFFEAQEKRLGQADADALQLQGLKSGIQGELKK
;
A
#
# COMPACT_ATOMS: atom_id res chain seq x y z
N MET A 1 -38.79 8.97 11.47
CA MET A 1 -38.75 9.19 10.01
C MET A 1 -37.30 9.05 9.56
N SER A 2 -36.99 8.05 8.73
CA SER A 2 -35.63 7.73 8.31
C SER A 2 -35.13 8.69 7.24
N GLN A 3 -34.06 9.43 7.54
CA GLN A 3 -33.34 10.22 6.55
C GLN A 3 -32.79 9.30 5.46
N HIS A 4 -33.48 9.22 4.32
CA HIS A 4 -32.98 8.65 3.08
C HIS A 4 -32.02 9.65 2.43
N GLY A 5 -30.85 9.86 3.06
CA GLY A 5 -29.78 10.68 2.50
C GLY A 5 -29.17 10.00 1.27
N ASN A 6 -29.40 10.60 0.09
CA ASN A 6 -28.65 10.43 -1.16
C ASN A 6 -27.95 9.07 -1.38
N ARG A 7 -28.73 8.01 -1.67
CA ARG A 7 -28.25 6.65 -1.97
C ARG A 7 -27.46 6.50 -3.29
N HIS A 8 -26.98 7.59 -3.88
CA HIS A 8 -26.35 7.63 -5.20
C HIS A 8 -24.98 8.32 -5.20
N LYS A 9 -24.42 8.68 -4.05
CA LYS A 9 -23.13 9.36 -3.96
C LYS A 9 -22.24 8.73 -2.89
N LEU A 10 -20.96 8.63 -3.18
CA LEU A 10 -19.96 8.28 -2.17
C LEU A 10 -19.88 9.39 -1.11
N PRO A 11 -19.81 9.03 0.18
CA PRO A 11 -19.52 10.02 1.22
C PRO A 11 -18.11 10.60 1.05
N PRO A 12 -17.79 11.79 1.60
CA PRO A 12 -16.50 12.46 1.38
C PRO A 12 -15.25 11.68 1.80
N ASN A 13 -15.37 10.80 2.80
CA ASN A 13 -14.29 9.90 3.22
C ASN A 13 -14.85 8.49 3.37
N PRO A 14 -15.06 7.76 2.26
CA PRO A 14 -15.78 6.50 2.28
C PRO A 14 -14.93 5.40 2.92
N THR A 15 -15.58 4.52 3.68
CA THR A 15 -14.98 3.26 4.13
C THR A 15 -14.98 2.25 2.98
N LEU A 16 -14.18 1.18 3.08
CA LEU A 16 -14.21 0.10 2.07
C LEU A 16 -15.62 -0.47 1.87
N LYS A 17 -16.42 -0.54 2.95
CA LYS A 17 -17.82 -0.98 2.90
C LYS A 17 -18.68 -0.02 2.08
N ASP A 18 -18.50 1.28 2.24
CA ASP A 18 -19.25 2.31 1.50
C ASP A 18 -18.90 2.25 0.00
N ILE A 19 -17.61 2.12 -0.33
CA ILE A 19 -17.13 2.00 -1.72
C ILE A 19 -17.73 0.74 -2.38
N ASN A 20 -17.64 -0.41 -1.70
CA ASN A 20 -18.18 -1.66 -2.21
C ASN A 20 -19.69 -1.63 -2.38
N TRP A 21 -20.40 -0.98 -1.45
CA TRP A 21 -21.85 -0.83 -1.56
C TRP A 21 -22.22 0.04 -2.77
N TYR A 22 -21.53 1.17 -2.95
CA TYR A 22 -21.72 2.04 -4.10
C TYR A 22 -21.43 1.33 -5.44
N LYS A 23 -20.30 0.59 -5.54
CA LYS A 23 -19.96 -0.19 -6.74
C LYS A 23 -21.04 -1.23 -7.08
N LYS A 24 -21.61 -1.90 -6.09
CA LYS A 24 -22.74 -2.83 -6.30
C LYS A 24 -23.96 -2.13 -6.85
N GLN A 25 -24.32 -0.96 -6.33
CA GLN A 25 -25.51 -0.25 -6.78
C GLN A 25 -25.44 0.13 -8.27
N ILE A 26 -24.28 0.59 -8.74
CA ILE A 26 -24.09 0.95 -10.15
C ILE A 26 -23.93 -0.27 -11.07
N ASN A 27 -23.64 -1.45 -10.51
CA ASN A 27 -23.50 -2.73 -11.23
C ASN A 27 -24.64 -3.71 -10.92
N TRP A 28 -25.86 -3.21 -10.70
CA TRP A 28 -27.07 -4.03 -10.54
C TRP A 28 -27.00 -5.10 -9.44
N GLY A 29 -26.23 -4.82 -8.38
CA GLY A 29 -26.06 -5.69 -7.21
C GLY A 29 -24.77 -6.53 -7.22
N GLU A 30 -24.04 -6.58 -8.33
CA GLU A 30 -22.84 -7.41 -8.47
C GLU A 30 -21.55 -6.60 -8.36
N LEU A 31 -20.46 -7.27 -7.96
CA LEU A 31 -19.12 -6.69 -8.03
C LEU A 31 -18.37 -7.34 -9.19
N PRO A 32 -17.86 -6.54 -10.15
CA PRO A 32 -17.02 -7.08 -11.22
C PRO A 32 -15.83 -7.87 -10.63
N PRO A 33 -15.44 -9.03 -11.21
CA PRO A 33 -14.41 -9.89 -10.62
C PRO A 33 -13.09 -9.18 -10.36
N PHE A 34 -12.67 -8.30 -11.26
CA PHE A 34 -11.41 -7.57 -11.11
C PHE A 34 -11.44 -6.60 -9.94
N TYR A 35 -12.51 -5.79 -9.83
CA TYR A 35 -12.75 -4.92 -8.68
C TYR A 35 -12.78 -5.73 -7.38
N HIS A 36 -13.49 -6.86 -7.39
CA HIS A 36 -13.67 -7.69 -6.20
C HIS A 36 -12.33 -8.22 -5.66
N MET A 37 -11.43 -8.66 -6.55
CA MET A 37 -10.07 -9.10 -6.16
C MET A 37 -9.29 -8.01 -5.44
N VAL A 38 -9.28 -6.78 -5.98
CA VAL A 38 -8.57 -5.64 -5.35
C VAL A 38 -9.22 -5.29 -4.02
N SER A 39 -10.54 -5.24 -3.98
CA SER A 39 -11.27 -4.97 -2.74
C SER A 39 -11.03 -6.02 -1.67
N GLN A 40 -10.92 -7.31 -2.01
CA GLN A 40 -10.63 -8.37 -1.06
C GLN A 40 -9.24 -8.18 -0.44
N SER A 41 -8.20 -7.92 -1.24
CA SER A 41 -6.86 -7.63 -0.71
C SER A 41 -6.83 -6.45 0.26
N LEU A 42 -7.64 -5.42 0.01
CA LEU A 42 -7.76 -4.28 0.91
C LEU A 42 -8.47 -4.63 2.21
N GLY A 43 -9.54 -5.43 2.15
CA GLY A 43 -10.22 -5.93 3.35
C GLY A 43 -9.31 -6.76 4.24
N GLU A 44 -8.49 -7.65 3.64
CA GLU A 44 -7.47 -8.42 4.35
C GLU A 44 -6.40 -7.51 4.99
N SER A 45 -5.92 -6.51 4.25
CA SER A 45 -4.91 -5.56 4.73
C SER A 45 -5.42 -4.68 5.88
N GLU A 46 -6.69 -4.26 5.86
CA GLU A 46 -7.31 -3.54 6.98
C GLU A 46 -7.49 -4.44 8.20
N GLY A 47 -7.92 -5.69 7.99
CA GLY A 47 -8.10 -6.69 9.04
C GLY A 47 -6.79 -7.10 9.72
N MET A 48 -5.65 -6.99 9.06
CA MET A 48 -4.34 -7.30 9.64
C MET A 48 -4.01 -6.47 10.89
N LEU A 49 -4.43 -5.20 10.92
CA LEU A 49 -4.16 -4.30 12.04
C LEU A 49 -5.13 -4.51 13.21
N THR A 50 -6.33 -5.05 12.95
CA THR A 50 -7.42 -5.12 13.93
C THR A 50 -7.73 -6.54 14.42
N HIS A 51 -7.39 -7.58 13.65
CA HIS A 51 -7.78 -8.97 13.93
C HIS A 51 -6.58 -9.90 14.19
N GLY A 52 -6.83 -10.95 14.97
CA GLY A 52 -5.85 -11.77 15.72
C GLY A 52 -4.86 -12.65 14.94
N PHE A 53 -4.77 -12.59 13.62
CA PHE A 53 -3.91 -13.50 12.83
C PHE A 53 -2.40 -13.20 12.96
N ASP A 54 -1.56 -14.24 12.81
CA ASP A 54 -0.09 -14.18 12.83
C ASP A 54 0.44 -13.46 11.58
N THR A 55 0.74 -12.17 11.69
CA THR A 55 1.11 -11.31 10.56
C THR A 55 2.56 -10.83 10.69
N ALA A 56 3.18 -10.47 9.56
CA ALA A 56 4.53 -9.90 9.54
C ALA A 56 4.66 -8.72 10.52
N VAL A 57 3.65 -7.84 10.54
CA VAL A 57 3.56 -6.70 11.47
C VAL A 57 3.68 -7.18 12.92
N LYS A 58 2.90 -8.18 13.34
CA LYS A 58 2.95 -8.70 14.72
C LYS A 58 4.30 -9.30 15.07
N LYS A 59 4.90 -10.06 14.16
CA LYS A 59 6.24 -10.66 14.37
C LYS A 59 7.33 -9.61 14.54
N ILE A 60 7.22 -8.49 13.84
CA ILE A 60 8.19 -7.39 13.91
C ILE A 60 8.05 -6.61 15.22
N ILE A 61 6.82 -6.30 15.65
CA ILE A 61 6.59 -5.51 16.88
C ILE A 61 6.67 -6.34 18.17
N ASP A 62 6.73 -7.67 18.05
CA ASP A 62 6.85 -8.57 19.20
C ASP A 62 8.21 -8.43 19.87
N LYS A 63 8.23 -7.78 21.04
CA LYS A 63 9.44 -7.56 21.84
C LYS A 63 10.16 -8.86 22.24
N ARG A 64 9.46 -10.00 22.28
CA ARG A 64 10.08 -11.32 22.54
C ARG A 64 11.06 -11.73 21.44
N ASN A 65 10.86 -11.21 20.23
CA ASN A 65 11.77 -11.41 19.11
C ASN A 65 12.85 -10.33 19.01
N TRP A 66 12.90 -9.34 19.91
CA TRP A 66 13.92 -8.30 19.87
C TRP A 66 15.19 -8.77 20.56
N ASN A 67 16.34 -8.43 19.99
CA ASN A 67 17.64 -8.70 20.60
C ASN A 67 17.90 -7.65 21.69
N LEU A 68 17.42 -7.96 22.90
CA LEU A 68 17.51 -7.06 24.05
C LEU A 68 18.95 -6.70 24.41
N GLN A 69 19.90 -7.63 24.25
CA GLN A 69 21.31 -7.37 24.52
C GLN A 69 21.86 -6.27 23.61
N LEU A 70 21.49 -6.30 22.32
CA LEU A 70 21.93 -5.28 21.36
C LEU A 70 21.19 -3.96 21.53
N LEU A 71 19.90 -4.03 21.88
CA LEU A 71 19.04 -2.86 22.05
C LEU A 71 19.12 -2.23 23.45
N GLY A 72 19.89 -2.81 24.38
CA GLY A 72 20.00 -2.33 25.75
C GLY A 72 18.72 -2.53 26.59
N GLY A 73 17.91 -3.51 26.20
CA GLY A 73 16.73 -3.93 26.95
C GLY A 73 17.05 -5.03 27.98
N TYR A 74 16.08 -5.31 28.86
CA TYR A 74 16.16 -6.38 29.85
C TYR A 74 14.78 -6.95 30.15
N ILE A 75 14.76 -8.08 30.87
CA ILE A 75 13.56 -8.71 31.40
C ILE A 75 13.60 -8.54 32.91
N ASP A 76 12.53 -8.04 33.51
CA ASP A 76 12.44 -7.89 34.96
C ASP A 76 11.96 -9.17 35.67
N ASP A 77 11.85 -9.12 37.00
CA ASP A 77 11.42 -10.25 37.82
C ASP A 77 9.97 -10.70 37.54
N ASN A 78 9.16 -9.85 36.92
CA ASN A 78 7.77 -10.13 36.52
C ASN A 78 7.67 -10.69 35.09
N GLN A 79 8.81 -10.97 34.44
CA GLN A 79 8.91 -11.37 33.02
C GLN A 79 8.42 -10.29 32.03
N GLU A 80 8.39 -9.02 32.43
CA GLU A 80 8.08 -7.93 31.52
C GLU A 80 9.33 -7.49 30.75
N ILE A 81 9.16 -7.22 29.45
CA ILE A 81 10.25 -6.80 28.57
C ILE A 81 10.32 -5.27 28.52
N HIS A 82 11.41 -4.73 29.06
CA HIS A 82 11.76 -3.31 29.05
C HIS A 82 12.81 -3.04 27.97
N CYS A 83 12.47 -2.22 26.98
CA CYS A 83 13.36 -1.91 25.86
C CYS A 83 12.89 -0.61 25.17
N ASP A 84 13.60 0.50 25.42
CA ASP A 84 13.28 1.80 24.84
C ASP A 84 13.81 1.94 23.41
N ASN A 85 14.96 1.34 23.12
CA ASN A 85 15.51 1.31 21.78
C ASN A 85 14.76 0.27 20.95
N LYS A 86 14.03 0.75 19.95
CA LYS A 86 13.27 -0.09 19.02
C LYS A 86 14.18 -0.59 17.89
N PRO A 87 13.99 -1.82 17.39
CA PRO A 87 14.75 -2.31 16.25
C PRO A 87 14.47 -1.46 15.00
N ARG A 88 15.46 -1.40 14.13
CA ARG A 88 15.51 -0.61 12.91
C ARG A 88 15.05 -1.44 11.72
N ILE A 89 14.20 -0.82 10.92
CA ILE A 89 13.76 -1.37 9.63
C ILE A 89 13.75 -0.28 8.56
N ALA A 90 13.92 -0.69 7.30
CA ALA A 90 13.56 0.09 6.12
C ALA A 90 12.21 -0.41 5.59
N LEU A 91 11.41 0.50 5.06
CA LEU A 91 10.17 0.16 4.37
C LEU A 91 10.30 0.45 2.87
N TYR A 92 9.85 -0.48 2.04
CA TYR A 92 9.89 -0.36 0.58
C TYR A 92 8.51 -0.54 -0.02
N GLN A 93 8.11 0.42 -0.85
CA GLN A 93 6.88 0.38 -1.64
C GLN A 93 7.22 -0.12 -3.05
N VAL A 94 6.74 -1.31 -3.38
CA VAL A 94 7.13 -2.03 -4.59
C VAL A 94 5.92 -2.37 -5.43
N PHE A 95 5.94 -1.97 -6.70
CA PHE A 95 5.05 -2.53 -7.71
C PHE A 95 5.71 -3.76 -8.32
N SER A 96 5.14 -4.94 -8.07
CA SER A 96 5.55 -6.22 -8.64
C SER A 96 4.52 -6.70 -9.67
N GLU A 97 4.82 -7.79 -10.38
CA GLU A 97 3.85 -8.47 -11.26
C GLU A 97 2.58 -8.92 -10.51
N ARG A 98 2.67 -9.11 -9.19
CA ARG A 98 1.55 -9.55 -8.35
C ARG A 98 0.66 -8.40 -7.91
N GLY A 99 1.15 -7.16 -7.91
CA GLY A 99 0.39 -6.01 -7.42
C GLY A 99 1.29 -4.95 -6.77
N PHE A 100 0.72 -4.23 -5.81
CA PHE A 100 1.48 -3.34 -4.93
C PHE A 100 1.84 -4.08 -3.63
N GLU A 101 3.05 -3.91 -3.13
CA GLU A 101 3.57 -4.55 -1.93
C GLU A 101 4.27 -3.52 -1.03
N LEU A 102 4.10 -3.68 0.28
CA LEU A 102 4.90 -2.98 1.28
C LEU A 102 5.82 -3.98 1.96
N HIS A 103 7.12 -3.83 1.79
CA HIS A 103 8.13 -4.69 2.39
C HIS A 103 8.79 -4.00 3.59
N ALA A 104 9.15 -4.79 4.59
CA ALA A 104 10.03 -4.41 5.68
C ALA A 104 11.36 -5.17 5.58
N ILE A 105 12.47 -4.45 5.72
CA ILE A 105 13.82 -5.02 5.72
C ILE A 105 14.55 -4.56 6.98
N PRO A 106 15.11 -5.47 7.81
CA PRO A 106 15.77 -5.12 9.04
C PRO A 106 17.21 -4.66 8.79
N TYR A 107 17.76 -3.97 9.79
CA TYR A 107 19.18 -3.63 9.81
C TYR A 107 19.99 -4.60 10.69
N ALA A 108 21.19 -4.90 10.23
CA ALA A 108 22.29 -5.37 11.07
C ALA A 108 23.46 -4.38 10.95
N LYS A 109 23.81 -3.72 12.04
CA LYS A 109 24.64 -2.49 12.01
C LYS A 109 24.05 -1.47 11.03
N ASP A 110 24.77 -1.12 9.97
CA ASP A 110 24.38 -0.09 8.99
C ASP A 110 23.99 -0.70 7.64
N GLN A 111 23.71 -2.01 7.61
CA GLN A 111 23.35 -2.74 6.41
C GLN A 111 21.96 -3.35 6.53
N GLU A 112 21.21 -3.29 5.43
CA GLU A 112 19.93 -3.96 5.27
C GLU A 112 20.13 -5.44 4.96
N ILE A 113 19.32 -6.30 5.59
CA ILE A 113 19.48 -7.76 5.53
C ILE A 113 18.20 -8.42 5.01
N ASP A 114 18.21 -8.90 3.78
CA ASP A 114 17.10 -9.65 3.15
C ASP A 114 17.38 -11.16 3.07
N GLN A 115 17.86 -11.74 4.16
CA GLN A 115 18.12 -13.18 4.27
C GLN A 115 17.68 -13.70 5.63
N TYR A 116 17.47 -15.02 5.74
CA TYR A 116 17.17 -15.65 7.01
C TYR A 116 18.33 -15.44 8.00
N VAL A 117 18.01 -14.98 9.21
CA VAL A 117 18.99 -14.77 10.30
C VAL A 117 18.41 -15.27 11.61
N LYS A 118 19.20 -16.00 12.39
CA LYS A 118 18.83 -16.45 13.73
C LYS A 118 20.03 -16.36 14.68
N GLY A 119 19.83 -15.78 15.86
CA GLY A 119 20.83 -15.74 16.93
C GLY A 119 22.11 -14.97 16.59
N ASN A 120 22.05 -14.01 15.67
CA ASN A 120 23.22 -13.23 15.29
C ASN A 120 23.34 -11.97 16.18
N ARG A 121 24.50 -11.80 16.82
CA ARG A 121 24.79 -10.67 17.72
C ARG A 121 24.70 -9.28 17.08
N LEU A 122 24.78 -9.19 15.75
CA LEU A 122 24.71 -7.92 15.02
C LEU A 122 23.28 -7.57 14.58
N MET A 123 22.34 -8.48 14.80
CA MET A 123 20.95 -8.37 14.38
C MET A 123 20.07 -7.91 15.54
N GLU A 124 19.22 -6.93 15.29
CA GLU A 124 18.32 -6.35 16.31
C GLU A 124 17.07 -7.22 16.57
N PHE A 125 16.90 -8.27 15.76
CA PHE A 125 15.93 -9.33 15.94
C PHE A 125 16.63 -10.65 16.27
N ASN A 126 16.06 -11.43 17.20
CA ASN A 126 16.52 -12.77 17.55
C ASN A 126 16.35 -13.75 16.38
N LEU A 127 15.27 -13.59 15.62
CA LEU A 127 14.95 -14.27 14.39
C LEU A 127 14.43 -13.27 13.36
N TRP A 128 14.98 -13.33 12.15
CA TRP A 128 14.39 -12.73 10.96
C TRP A 128 14.21 -13.79 9.89
N ASP A 129 12.96 -13.96 9.47
CA ASP A 129 12.59 -14.84 8.37
C ASP A 129 11.88 -14.00 7.30
N PRO A 130 12.54 -13.69 6.16
CA PRO A 130 11.95 -12.93 5.08
C PRO A 130 10.64 -13.52 4.54
N VAL A 131 10.45 -14.85 4.64
CA VAL A 131 9.22 -15.50 4.16
C VAL A 131 8.01 -15.03 4.93
N SER A 132 8.14 -14.83 6.25
CA SER A 132 7.03 -14.51 7.13
C SER A 132 7.04 -13.10 7.71
N MET A 133 8.15 -12.36 7.58
CA MET A 133 8.32 -11.03 8.17
C MET A 133 8.51 -9.91 7.15
N ARG A 134 8.92 -10.21 5.91
CA ARG A 134 9.20 -9.16 4.91
C ARG A 134 7.93 -8.48 4.40
N LEU A 135 6.93 -9.25 3.99
CA LEU A 135 5.75 -8.72 3.32
C LEU A 135 4.73 -8.23 4.37
N LEU A 136 4.63 -6.91 4.54
CA LEU A 136 3.67 -6.32 5.46
C LEU A 136 2.25 -6.37 4.90
N LEU A 137 2.08 -6.00 3.63
CA LEU A 137 0.78 -6.09 2.93
C LEU A 137 0.99 -6.23 1.43
N ARG A 138 -0.03 -6.75 0.75
CA ARG A 138 -0.13 -6.74 -0.71
C ARG A 138 -1.52 -6.30 -1.15
N VAL A 139 -1.60 -5.46 -2.18
CA VAL A 139 -2.82 -5.17 -2.93
C VAL A 139 -2.70 -5.82 -4.31
N ASN A 140 -3.42 -6.93 -4.51
CA ASN A 140 -3.27 -7.76 -5.71
C ASN A 140 -3.63 -6.99 -6.99
N GLN A 141 -2.79 -7.13 -8.01
CA GLN A 141 -2.96 -6.56 -9.36
C GLN A 141 -3.25 -5.05 -9.41
N LEU A 142 -2.89 -4.28 -8.36
CA LEU A 142 -3.23 -2.86 -8.27
C LEU A 142 -2.73 -2.04 -9.46
N HIS A 143 -1.53 -2.32 -9.99
CA HIS A 143 -0.99 -1.62 -11.18
C HIS A 143 -1.89 -1.81 -12.42
N LYS A 144 -2.40 -3.02 -12.65
CA LYS A 144 -3.34 -3.29 -13.75
C LYS A 144 -4.70 -2.65 -13.48
N PHE A 145 -5.11 -2.61 -12.22
CA PHE A 145 -6.40 -2.02 -11.85
C PHE A 145 -6.40 -0.51 -12.06
N ILE A 146 -5.28 0.16 -11.72
CA ILE A 146 -5.06 1.57 -12.05
C ILE A 146 -5.07 1.77 -13.57
N GLY A 147 -4.41 0.89 -14.35
CA GLY A 147 -4.47 0.95 -15.81
C GLY A 147 -5.91 0.84 -16.35
N TYR A 148 -6.66 -0.16 -15.88
CA TYR A 148 -8.07 -0.35 -16.22
C TYR A 148 -8.93 0.86 -15.87
N TYR A 149 -8.69 1.48 -14.70
CA TYR A 149 -9.40 2.67 -14.27
C TYR A 149 -9.28 3.82 -15.29
N PHE A 150 -8.11 4.03 -15.87
CA PHE A 150 -7.93 5.10 -16.85
C PHE A 150 -8.65 4.84 -18.17
N GLU A 151 -8.89 3.58 -18.52
CA GLU A 151 -9.59 3.24 -19.78
C GLU A 151 -11.11 3.24 -19.61
N HIS A 152 -11.61 2.70 -18.48
CA HIS A 152 -13.03 2.37 -18.30
C HIS A 152 -13.54 2.58 -16.86
N GLY A 153 -12.78 3.26 -16.01
CA GLY A 153 -13.06 3.36 -14.58
C GLY A 153 -14.23 4.27 -14.21
N ASP A 154 -14.83 3.99 -13.06
CA ASP A 154 -15.84 4.85 -12.43
C ASP A 154 -15.37 5.43 -11.08
N ASP A 155 -16.22 6.24 -10.46
CA ASP A 155 -15.94 6.89 -9.17
C ASP A 155 -15.62 5.88 -8.05
N ALA A 156 -16.20 4.67 -8.11
CA ALA A 156 -15.95 3.63 -7.13
C ALA A 156 -14.53 3.03 -7.30
N ASP A 157 -14.10 2.86 -8.56
CA ASP A 157 -12.75 2.39 -8.88
C ASP A 157 -11.68 3.38 -8.40
N PHE A 158 -11.88 4.68 -8.65
CA PHE A 158 -10.99 5.72 -8.13
C PHE A 158 -10.96 5.74 -6.59
N ALA A 159 -12.14 5.67 -5.97
CA ALA A 159 -12.24 5.64 -4.52
C ALA A 159 -11.52 4.41 -3.93
N LEU A 160 -11.57 3.25 -4.60
CA LEU A 160 -10.85 2.05 -4.19
C LEU A 160 -9.33 2.24 -4.28
N ILE A 161 -8.82 2.88 -5.35
CA ILE A 161 -7.39 3.20 -5.50
C ILE A 161 -6.94 4.17 -4.40
N LEU A 162 -7.72 5.21 -4.14
CA LEU A 162 -7.44 6.17 -3.07
C LEU A 162 -7.48 5.50 -1.68
N HIS A 163 -8.42 4.59 -1.47
CA HIS A 163 -8.51 3.80 -0.24
C HIS A 163 -7.28 2.92 -0.05
N ALA A 164 -6.79 2.28 -1.12
CA ALA A 164 -5.54 1.52 -1.10
C ALA A 164 -4.36 2.37 -0.63
N HIS A 165 -4.20 3.57 -1.19
CA HIS A 165 -3.17 4.52 -0.78
C HIS A 165 -3.26 4.87 0.71
N LYS A 166 -4.47 5.19 1.20
CA LYS A 166 -4.71 5.50 2.62
C LYS A 166 -4.38 4.31 3.54
N THR A 167 -4.76 3.09 3.16
CA THR A 167 -4.49 1.88 3.94
C THR A 167 -2.99 1.61 4.07
N VAL A 168 -2.23 1.75 2.98
CA VAL A 168 -0.77 1.63 3.01
C VAL A 168 -0.15 2.68 3.95
N HIS A 169 -0.61 3.92 3.86
CA HIS A 169 -0.14 4.99 4.72
C HIS A 169 -0.39 4.72 6.20
N LYS A 170 -1.58 4.20 6.55
CA LYS A 170 -1.89 3.78 7.93
C LYS A 170 -0.93 2.71 8.44
N VAL A 171 -0.59 1.71 7.62
CA VAL A 171 0.37 0.67 8.01
C VAL A 171 1.77 1.25 8.21
N ILE A 172 2.23 2.15 7.33
CA ILE A 172 3.53 2.83 7.49
C ILE A 172 3.56 3.63 8.80
N GLN A 173 2.52 4.42 9.08
CA GLN A 173 2.42 5.19 10.33
C GLN A 173 2.40 4.28 11.56
N PHE A 174 1.67 3.16 11.50
CA PHE A 174 1.66 2.18 12.57
C PHE A 174 3.07 1.62 12.83
N MET A 175 3.82 1.25 11.78
CA MET A 175 5.19 0.78 11.93
C MET A 175 6.11 1.86 12.51
N GLN A 176 6.01 3.11 12.06
CA GLN A 176 6.78 4.24 12.60
C GLN A 176 6.54 4.48 14.09
N GLN A 177 5.36 4.14 14.61
CA GLN A 177 5.05 4.24 16.03
C GLN A 177 5.66 3.09 16.85
N HIS A 178 5.79 1.89 16.27
CA HIS A 178 6.14 0.67 17.02
C HIS A 178 7.58 0.22 16.85
N VAL A 179 8.23 0.59 15.75
CA VAL A 179 9.65 0.30 15.47
C VAL A 179 10.37 1.54 14.94
N ASN A 180 11.70 1.47 14.86
CA ASN A 180 12.50 2.56 14.32
C ASN A 180 12.59 2.45 12.78
N VAL A 181 11.66 3.08 12.07
CA VAL A 181 11.68 3.12 10.61
C VAL A 181 12.73 4.13 10.14
N GLN A 182 13.84 3.64 9.61
CA GLN A 182 14.97 4.46 9.15
C GLN A 182 14.66 5.18 7.83
N LYS A 183 13.93 4.53 6.93
CA LYS A 183 13.53 5.10 5.64
C LYS A 183 12.28 4.45 5.08
N VAL A 184 11.61 5.19 4.20
CA VAL A 184 10.47 4.73 3.39
C VAL A 184 10.79 5.07 1.94
N GLU A 185 11.06 4.06 1.12
CA GLU A 185 11.49 4.23 -0.27
C GLU A 185 10.55 3.52 -1.26
N GLY A 186 10.79 3.74 -2.56
CA GLY A 186 10.03 3.14 -3.65
C GLY A 186 8.91 4.03 -4.19
N VAL A 187 8.09 3.46 -5.06
CA VAL A 187 7.05 4.20 -5.79
C VAL A 187 5.74 4.10 -5.03
N THR A 188 5.22 5.22 -4.55
CA THR A 188 3.92 5.27 -3.87
C THR A 188 2.78 5.01 -4.86
N ILE A 189 1.63 4.52 -4.37
CA ILE A 189 0.41 4.36 -5.19
C ILE A 189 0.03 5.68 -5.87
N LYS A 190 0.10 6.79 -5.14
CA LYS A 190 -0.16 8.15 -5.67
C LYS A 190 0.82 8.50 -6.80
N ALA A 191 2.11 8.31 -6.58
CA ALA A 191 3.13 8.63 -7.58
C ALA A 191 2.97 7.77 -8.84
N PHE A 192 2.63 6.49 -8.69
CA PHE A 192 2.33 5.62 -9.83
C PHE A 192 1.08 6.09 -10.59
N PHE A 193 0.00 6.42 -9.87
CA PHE A 193 -1.23 6.94 -10.46
C PHE A 193 -0.98 8.22 -11.27
N GLU A 194 -0.32 9.21 -10.67
CA GLU A 194 0.02 10.48 -11.33
C GLU A 194 0.93 10.29 -12.55
N ALA A 195 1.84 9.31 -12.51
CA ALA A 195 2.68 8.98 -13.65
C ALA A 195 1.85 8.38 -14.81
N GLN A 196 0.85 7.53 -14.52
CA GLN A 196 -0.05 7.00 -15.54
C GLN A 196 -0.94 8.09 -16.14
N GLU A 197 -1.50 8.97 -15.30
CA GLU A 197 -2.31 10.11 -15.74
C GLU A 197 -1.54 11.02 -16.71
N LYS A 198 -0.30 11.40 -16.34
CA LYS A 198 0.57 12.22 -17.18
C LYS A 198 0.88 11.56 -18.52
N ARG A 199 1.16 10.25 -18.51
CA ARG A 199 1.50 9.49 -19.72
C ARG A 199 0.32 9.45 -20.71
N LEU A 200 -0.90 9.31 -20.21
CA LEU A 200 -2.11 9.31 -21.04
C LEU A 200 -2.40 10.69 -21.61
N GLY A 201 -2.30 11.74 -20.80
CA GLY A 201 -2.46 13.12 -21.30
C GLY A 201 -1.45 13.50 -22.37
N GLN A 202 -0.21 12.98 -22.29
CA GLN A 202 0.80 13.15 -23.35
C GLN A 202 0.42 12.37 -24.62
N ALA A 203 -0.02 11.12 -24.50
CA ALA A 203 -0.44 10.32 -25.64
C ALA A 203 -1.63 10.95 -26.40
N ASP A 204 -2.60 11.52 -25.67
CA ASP A 204 -3.73 12.23 -26.27
C ASP A 204 -3.28 13.51 -27.00
N ALA A 205 -2.35 14.27 -26.41
CA ALA A 205 -1.78 15.45 -27.04
C ALA A 205 -1.02 15.10 -28.34
N ASP A 206 -0.22 14.03 -28.31
CA ASP A 206 0.50 13.54 -29.50
C ASP A 206 -0.48 13.06 -30.58
N ALA A 207 -1.54 12.36 -30.21
CA ALA A 207 -2.58 11.91 -31.13
C ALA A 207 -3.29 13.09 -31.83
N LEU A 208 -3.63 14.15 -31.07
CA LEU A 208 -4.20 15.38 -31.60
C LEU A 208 -3.25 16.10 -32.56
N GLN A 209 -1.97 16.22 -32.22
CA GLN A 209 -0.96 16.81 -33.10
C GLN A 209 -0.79 16.01 -34.40
N LEU A 210 -0.73 14.67 -34.31
CA LEU A 210 -0.66 13.78 -35.47
C LEU A 210 -1.91 13.89 -36.35
N GLN A 211 -3.08 14.06 -35.77
CA GLN A 211 -4.31 14.30 -36.51
C GLN A 211 -4.28 15.66 -37.23
N GLY A 212 -3.78 16.72 -36.57
CA GLY A 212 -3.59 18.05 -37.17
C GLY A 212 -2.61 18.05 -38.34
N LEU A 213 -1.53 17.27 -38.24
CA LEU A 213 -0.58 17.06 -39.35
C LEU A 213 -1.24 16.31 -40.52
N LYS A 214 -2.07 15.30 -40.23
CA LYS A 214 -2.78 14.52 -41.25
C LYS A 214 -3.93 15.29 -41.92
N SER A 215 -4.56 16.24 -41.21
CA SER A 215 -5.68 17.03 -41.73
C SER A 215 -5.25 18.26 -42.54
N GLY A 216 -3.94 18.53 -42.64
CA GLY A 216 -3.41 19.52 -43.57
C GLY A 216 -3.73 20.98 -43.25
N ILE A 217 -4.09 21.31 -42.00
CA ILE A 217 -4.24 22.71 -41.58
C ILE A 217 -2.84 23.31 -41.36
N GLN A 218 -2.13 23.59 -42.46
CA GLN A 218 -1.11 24.61 -42.47
C GLN A 218 -1.83 25.95 -42.27
N GLY A 219 -1.76 26.50 -41.06
CA GLY A 219 -2.10 27.89 -40.85
C GLY A 219 -1.22 28.74 -41.77
N GLU A 220 -1.82 29.31 -42.80
CA GLU A 220 -1.21 30.37 -43.58
C GLU A 220 -0.90 31.53 -42.62
N LEU A 221 0.36 31.66 -42.22
CA LEU A 221 0.92 32.93 -41.76
C LEU A 221 0.90 33.87 -42.96
N LYS A 222 -0.21 34.59 -43.13
CA LYS A 222 -0.26 35.75 -44.02
C LYS A 222 0.55 36.87 -43.38
N LYS A 223 1.58 37.27 -44.14
CA LYS A 223 2.45 38.42 -43.93
C LYS A 223 1.69 39.73 -43.78
#